data_AF-A0A660YFU9-F1
#
_entry.id   AF-A0A660YFU9-F1
#
_cell.length_a   1.000
_cell.length_b   1.000
_cell.length_c   1.000
_cell.angle_alpha   90.00
_cell.angle_beta   90.00
_cell.angle_gamma   90.00
#
_symmetry.space_group_name_H-M   'P 1'
#
loop_
_entity.id
_entity.type
_entity.pdbx_description
1 polymer ?
#
loop_
_entity_poly.entity_id
_entity_poly.type
_entity_poly.pdbx_seq_one_letter_code
_entity_poly.pdbx_strand_id
1 'polypeptide(L)'
;MPANLPPQYFEAEEEFRQAKTPQEKIEAIKKMIAIMPKHKGTEKLHAYLRRKLAQLSKEAQRKPKVSRSSPIDRIKKEGAGQAALAGPPNTGKSRLLSALTRARPFVAPYPFSTFLPTPGMMPYEDIQVQLIDLPPLHPDTTEPWVYHLIRSSDLVLVVVSLSEDPEGQALEALGLLEDAKVRLTGEGAKPGILVANMADLDGAEERARPLGALGMPVVLVSAETGYGLEELKEEIFRRLGVVRVYTKEPGHKPDMDKPYVLPKGSTVLDLAAAIHKDLAKNFRYARIWRKGQYEGMRAPRDLEVQDGDILEVHGG
;
A
#
# COMPACT_ATOMS: atom_id res chain seq x y z
N MET A 1 -29.31 -38.56 -35.70
CA MET A 1 -28.10 -39.26 -36.17
C MET A 1 -26.94 -38.78 -35.30
N PRO A 2 -26.09 -39.66 -34.76
CA PRO A 2 -24.87 -39.20 -34.11
C PRO A 2 -24.05 -38.41 -35.13
N ALA A 3 -23.65 -37.20 -34.75
CA ALA A 3 -22.80 -36.38 -35.61
C ALA A 3 -21.44 -37.09 -35.75
N ASN A 4 -20.94 -37.25 -36.98
CA ASN A 4 -19.60 -37.79 -37.20
C ASN A 4 -18.59 -36.70 -36.82
N LEU A 5 -18.05 -36.78 -35.61
CA LEU A 5 -17.10 -35.83 -35.06
C LEU A 5 -15.67 -36.31 -35.34
N PRO A 6 -14.75 -35.41 -35.71
CA PRO A 6 -13.38 -35.79 -36.04
C PRO A 6 -12.61 -36.25 -34.79
N PRO A 7 -11.57 -37.11 -34.91
CA PRO A 7 -10.78 -37.60 -33.77
C PRO A 7 -10.25 -36.50 -32.84
N GLN A 8 -9.83 -35.36 -33.41
CA GLN A 8 -9.33 -34.21 -32.66
C GLN A 8 -10.40 -33.60 -31.74
N TYR A 9 -11.68 -33.80 -32.02
CA TYR A 9 -12.77 -33.37 -31.13
C TYR A 9 -12.75 -34.14 -29.81
N PHE A 10 -12.53 -35.46 -29.88
CA PHE A 10 -12.52 -36.32 -28.69
C PHE A 10 -11.28 -36.08 -27.83
N GLU A 11 -10.15 -35.71 -28.44
CA GLU A 11 -8.96 -35.24 -27.71
C GLU A 11 -9.26 -33.96 -26.93
N ALA A 12 -9.89 -32.96 -27.57
CA ALA A 12 -10.29 -31.73 -26.89
C ALA A 12 -11.39 -31.97 -25.82
N GLU A 13 -12.21 -33.00 -25.98
CA GLU A 13 -13.20 -33.42 -24.97
C GLU A 13 -12.54 -34.09 -23.75
N GLU A 14 -11.50 -34.90 -23.94
CA GLU A 14 -10.69 -35.44 -22.84
C GLU A 14 -9.90 -34.33 -22.13
N GLU A 15 -9.33 -33.37 -22.86
CA GLU A 15 -8.72 -32.17 -22.26
C GLU A 15 -9.74 -31.42 -21.38
N PHE A 16 -10.98 -31.24 -21.86
CA PHE A 16 -12.04 -30.62 -21.08
C PHE A 16 -12.38 -31.42 -19.81
N ARG A 17 -12.34 -32.76 -19.87
CA ARG A 17 -12.60 -33.65 -18.72
C ARG A 17 -11.48 -33.60 -17.68
N GLN A 18 -10.23 -33.49 -18.13
CA GLN A 18 -9.04 -33.45 -17.27
C GLN A 18 -8.73 -32.06 -16.71
N ALA A 19 -9.26 -31.01 -17.33
CA ALA A 19 -9.07 -29.62 -16.93
C ALA A 19 -9.49 -29.37 -15.47
N LYS A 20 -8.58 -28.81 -14.68
CA LYS A 20 -8.78 -28.51 -13.25
C LYS A 20 -9.17 -27.07 -13.03
N THR A 21 -8.75 -26.15 -13.91
CA THR A 21 -9.05 -24.73 -13.79
C THR A 21 -10.21 -24.29 -14.70
N PRO A 22 -10.96 -23.23 -14.33
CA PRO A 22 -11.98 -22.64 -15.20
C PRO A 22 -11.41 -22.17 -16.55
N GLN A 23 -10.17 -21.67 -16.56
CA GLN A 23 -9.48 -21.22 -17.77
C GLN A 23 -9.17 -22.38 -18.72
N GLU A 24 -8.62 -23.49 -18.22
CA GLU A 24 -8.38 -24.71 -19.02
C GLU A 24 -9.69 -25.24 -19.62
N LYS A 25 -10.78 -25.24 -18.84
CA LYS A 25 -12.12 -25.65 -19.32
C LYS A 25 -12.65 -24.76 -20.43
N ILE A 26 -12.39 -23.45 -20.36
CA ILE A 26 -12.78 -22.47 -21.39
C ILE A 26 -11.99 -22.71 -22.68
N GLU A 27 -10.68 -22.95 -22.58
CA GLU A 27 -9.83 -23.22 -23.73
C GLU A 27 -10.20 -24.52 -24.44
N ALA A 28 -10.44 -25.59 -23.68
CA ALA A 28 -10.88 -26.87 -24.25
C ALA A 28 -12.23 -26.75 -24.98
N ILE A 29 -13.21 -26.01 -24.44
CA ILE A 29 -14.48 -25.76 -25.15
C ILE A 29 -14.27 -24.91 -26.41
N LYS A 30 -13.38 -23.92 -26.40
CA LYS A 30 -13.05 -23.14 -27.60
C LYS A 30 -12.45 -24.03 -28.69
N LYS A 31 -11.54 -24.95 -28.34
CA LYS A 31 -10.98 -25.95 -29.26
C LYS A 31 -12.07 -26.87 -29.82
N MET A 32 -12.96 -27.39 -28.97
CA MET A 32 -14.09 -28.24 -29.38
C MET A 32 -15.01 -27.52 -30.38
N ILE A 33 -15.30 -26.23 -30.18
CA ILE A 33 -16.12 -25.42 -31.10
C ILE A 33 -15.39 -25.17 -32.43
N ALA A 34 -14.07 -24.96 -32.40
CA ALA A 34 -13.27 -24.68 -33.60
C ALA A 34 -13.12 -25.90 -34.51
N ILE A 35 -12.98 -27.09 -33.92
CA ILE A 35 -12.79 -28.36 -34.63
C ILE A 35 -14.11 -28.92 -35.19
N MET A 36 -15.25 -28.57 -34.57
CA MET A 36 -16.55 -29.14 -34.91
C MET A 36 -17.04 -28.70 -36.31
N PRO A 37 -17.44 -29.64 -37.18
CA PRO A 37 -18.03 -29.32 -38.48
C PRO A 37 -19.34 -28.53 -38.33
N LYS A 38 -19.56 -27.50 -39.16
CA LYS A 38 -20.78 -26.66 -39.11
C LYS A 38 -21.84 -27.16 -40.09
N HIS A 39 -22.70 -28.09 -39.67
CA HIS A 39 -23.84 -28.55 -40.45
C HIS A 39 -25.04 -28.86 -39.54
N LYS A 40 -26.20 -29.16 -40.15
CA LYS A 40 -27.47 -29.39 -39.44
C LYS A 40 -27.41 -30.52 -38.37
N GLY A 41 -26.42 -31.41 -38.46
CA GLY A 41 -26.22 -32.51 -37.51
C GLY A 41 -25.49 -32.11 -36.22
N THR A 42 -24.71 -31.04 -36.22
CA THR A 42 -23.91 -30.55 -35.08
C THR A 42 -24.45 -29.24 -34.49
N GLU A 43 -25.49 -28.67 -35.09
CA GLU A 43 -26.08 -27.38 -34.70
C GLU A 43 -26.50 -27.33 -33.22
N LYS A 44 -27.17 -28.39 -32.74
CA LYS A 44 -27.56 -28.51 -31.32
C LYS A 44 -26.35 -28.57 -30.39
N LEU A 45 -25.28 -29.21 -30.82
CA LEU A 45 -24.05 -29.38 -30.03
C LEU A 45 -23.25 -28.06 -29.99
N HIS A 46 -23.19 -27.33 -31.10
CA HIS A 46 -22.64 -25.96 -31.12
C HIS A 46 -23.38 -25.03 -30.17
N ALA A 47 -24.71 -25.08 -30.15
CA ALA A 47 -25.52 -24.27 -29.24
C ALA A 47 -25.24 -24.63 -27.77
N TYR A 48 -25.14 -25.92 -27.46
CA TYR A 48 -24.79 -26.39 -26.12
C TYR A 48 -23.39 -25.91 -25.68
N LEU A 49 -22.37 -26.10 -26.51
CA LEU A 49 -21.00 -25.69 -26.19
C LEU A 49 -20.86 -24.18 -26.05
N ARG A 50 -21.53 -23.38 -26.88
CA ARG A 50 -21.56 -21.91 -26.73
C ARG A 50 -22.25 -21.46 -25.46
N ARG A 51 -23.36 -22.10 -25.08
CA ARG A 51 -24.04 -21.81 -23.80
C ARG A 51 -23.15 -22.17 -22.62
N LYS A 52 -22.47 -23.32 -22.68
CA LYS A 52 -21.54 -23.78 -21.65
C LYS A 52 -20.32 -22.87 -21.54
N LEU A 53 -19.78 -22.41 -22.68
CA LEU A 53 -18.72 -21.40 -22.74
C LEU A 53 -19.18 -20.10 -22.07
N ALA A 54 -20.36 -19.59 -22.42
CA ALA A 54 -20.89 -18.36 -21.82
C ALA A 54 -21.12 -18.51 -20.31
N GLN A 55 -21.59 -19.67 -19.84
CA GLN A 55 -21.75 -19.96 -18.42
C GLN A 55 -20.40 -20.04 -17.70
N LEU A 56 -19.43 -20.77 -18.22
CA LEU A 56 -18.10 -20.90 -17.62
C LEU A 56 -17.31 -19.60 -17.67
N SER A 57 -17.43 -18.81 -18.74
CA SER A 57 -16.86 -17.46 -18.80
C SER A 57 -17.54 -16.54 -17.79
N LYS A 58 -18.86 -16.63 -17.62
CA LYS A 58 -19.59 -15.87 -16.59
C LYS A 58 -19.28 -16.35 -15.18
N GLU A 59 -18.98 -17.61 -14.96
CA GLU A 59 -18.56 -18.17 -13.66
C GLU A 59 -17.11 -17.83 -13.33
N ALA A 60 -16.22 -17.88 -14.32
CA ALA A 60 -14.84 -17.38 -14.19
C ALA A 60 -14.80 -15.86 -13.95
N GLN A 61 -15.77 -15.12 -14.49
CA GLN A 61 -15.95 -13.68 -14.24
C GLN A 61 -16.79 -13.38 -12.98
N ARG A 62 -17.59 -14.34 -12.49
CA ARG A 62 -18.31 -14.21 -11.21
C ARG A 62 -17.30 -14.45 -10.11
N LYS A 63 -16.76 -13.33 -9.59
CA LYS A 63 -16.04 -13.31 -8.32
C LYS A 63 -16.83 -14.14 -7.30
N PRO A 64 -16.17 -15.05 -6.54
CA PRO A 64 -16.84 -15.73 -5.44
C PRO A 64 -17.50 -14.66 -4.56
N LYS A 65 -18.71 -14.93 -4.05
CA LYS A 65 -19.34 -14.08 -3.04
C LYS A 65 -18.39 -14.03 -1.84
N VAL A 66 -17.55 -13.00 -1.79
CA VAL A 66 -16.64 -12.76 -0.67
C VAL A 66 -17.52 -12.41 0.52
N SER A 67 -17.55 -13.32 1.50
CA SER A 67 -18.01 -13.04 2.85
C SER A 67 -17.32 -11.78 3.36
N ARG A 68 -18.06 -10.96 4.09
CA ARG A 68 -17.79 -9.58 4.56
C ARG A 68 -16.47 -9.28 5.34
N SER A 69 -15.41 -10.08 5.21
CA SER A 69 -14.06 -9.77 5.64
C SER A 69 -13.13 -10.82 5.03
N SER A 70 -12.38 -10.44 4.00
CA SER A 70 -11.22 -11.23 3.56
C SER A 70 -10.00 -10.62 4.25
N PRO A 71 -9.08 -11.40 4.87
CA PRO A 71 -7.88 -10.89 5.56
C PRO A 71 -7.01 -9.90 4.77
N ILE A 72 -7.20 -9.87 3.45
CA ILE A 72 -6.53 -9.00 2.48
C ILE A 72 -6.92 -7.52 2.66
N ASP A 73 -8.14 -7.24 3.15
CA ASP A 73 -8.66 -5.88 3.31
C ASP A 73 -8.17 -5.19 4.59
N ARG A 74 -7.52 -5.92 5.50
CA ARG A 74 -7.17 -5.41 6.83
C ARG A 74 -5.74 -5.78 7.23
N ILE A 75 -4.80 -4.92 6.85
CA ILE A 75 -3.41 -4.98 7.33
C ILE A 75 -3.32 -4.21 8.65
N LYS A 76 -2.90 -4.89 9.72
CA LYS A 76 -2.67 -4.27 11.03
C LYS A 76 -1.53 -3.23 10.90
N LYS A 77 -1.76 -2.04 11.45
CA LYS A 77 -0.73 -0.99 11.55
C LYS A 77 0.40 -1.43 12.47
N GLU A 78 1.62 -1.20 12.02
CA GLU A 78 2.85 -1.53 12.74
C GLU A 78 3.86 -0.38 12.63
N GLY A 79 4.79 -0.32 13.58
CA GLY A 79 5.81 0.72 13.63
C GLY A 79 5.23 2.10 13.97
N ALA A 80 5.90 3.14 13.47
CA ALA A 80 5.58 4.55 13.70
C ALA A 80 4.34 5.03 12.93
N GLY A 81 3.91 4.27 11.92
CA GLY A 81 2.78 4.63 11.05
C GLY A 81 2.76 3.77 9.80
N GLN A 82 1.64 3.83 9.07
CA GLN A 82 1.40 3.05 7.86
C GLN A 82 1.21 3.96 6.64
N ALA A 83 2.01 3.77 5.58
CA ALA A 83 1.89 4.51 4.32
C ALA A 83 1.54 3.57 3.15
N ALA A 84 0.56 3.95 2.35
CA ALA A 84 0.11 3.16 1.20
C ALA A 84 0.72 3.69 -0.10
N LEU A 85 1.36 2.82 -0.89
CA LEU A 85 1.84 3.12 -2.25
C LEU A 85 0.69 2.87 -3.23
N ALA A 86 0.20 3.93 -3.84
CA ALA A 86 -0.91 3.93 -4.80
C ALA A 86 -0.44 4.54 -6.13
N GLY A 87 -1.03 4.11 -7.23
CA GLY A 87 -0.76 4.70 -8.54
C GLY A 87 -0.95 3.73 -9.70
N PRO A 88 -0.85 4.24 -10.94
CA PRO A 88 -1.06 3.47 -12.16
C PRO A 88 -0.14 2.24 -12.28
N PRO A 89 -0.42 1.30 -13.21
CA PRO A 89 0.51 0.21 -13.49
C PRO A 89 1.87 0.75 -13.97
N ASN A 90 2.93 -0.04 -13.79
CA ASN A 90 4.27 0.23 -14.29
C ASN A 90 4.97 1.52 -13.78
N THR A 91 4.46 2.18 -12.74
CA THR A 91 5.13 3.34 -12.13
C THR A 91 6.28 2.98 -11.17
N GLY A 92 6.51 1.68 -10.94
CA GLY A 92 7.61 1.18 -10.12
C GLY A 92 7.32 1.06 -8.62
N LYS A 93 6.05 1.00 -8.20
CA LYS A 93 5.64 0.87 -6.78
C LYS A 93 6.36 -0.26 -6.02
N SER A 94 6.32 -1.49 -6.53
CA SER A 94 6.97 -2.64 -5.88
C SER A 94 8.49 -2.52 -5.81
N ARG A 95 9.09 -1.86 -6.80
CA ARG A 95 10.52 -1.57 -6.83
C ARG A 95 10.88 -0.51 -5.79
N LEU A 96 10.07 0.55 -5.69
CA LEU A 96 10.20 1.58 -4.68
C LEU A 96 10.05 1.01 -3.27
N LEU A 97 9.08 0.12 -3.04
CA LEU A 97 8.95 -0.62 -1.78
C LEU A 97 10.26 -1.37 -1.46
N SER A 98 10.78 -2.14 -2.42
CA SER A 98 12.00 -2.92 -2.23
C SER A 98 13.25 -2.06 -2.01
N ALA A 99 13.28 -0.85 -2.56
CA ALA A 99 14.38 0.10 -2.38
C ALA A 99 14.31 0.82 -1.01
N LEU A 100 13.11 1.16 -0.56
CA LEU A 100 12.88 1.83 0.73
C LEU A 100 12.95 0.87 1.92
N THR A 101 12.54 -0.37 1.73
CA THR A 101 12.53 -1.39 2.77
C THR A 101 13.79 -2.23 2.62
N ARG A 102 14.60 -2.37 3.69
CA ARG A 102 15.81 -3.23 3.68
C ARG A 102 15.48 -4.73 3.57
N ALA A 103 14.25 -5.08 3.20
CA ALA A 103 13.68 -6.41 3.20
C ALA A 103 13.37 -6.86 1.78
N ARG A 104 13.64 -8.14 1.50
CA ARG A 104 12.98 -8.84 0.40
C ARG A 104 11.47 -8.84 0.71
N PRO A 105 10.59 -8.48 -0.24
CA PRO A 105 9.16 -8.46 -0.02
C PRO A 105 8.70 -9.77 0.65
N PHE A 106 7.93 -9.68 1.73
CA PHE A 106 7.34 -10.86 2.37
C PHE A 106 6.29 -11.41 1.41
N VAL A 107 6.68 -12.36 0.56
CA VAL A 107 5.77 -13.07 -0.35
C VAL A 107 4.91 -13.98 0.51
N ALA A 108 3.66 -13.58 0.76
CA ALA A 108 2.70 -14.45 1.42
C ALA A 108 2.56 -15.77 0.62
N PRO A 109 2.47 -16.95 1.27
CA PRO A 109 2.57 -18.25 0.62
C PRO A 109 1.29 -18.67 -0.11
N TYR A 110 0.53 -17.72 -0.65
CA TYR A 110 -0.70 -17.97 -1.38
C TYR A 110 -0.44 -17.81 -2.88
N PRO A 111 -1.05 -18.65 -3.74
CA PRO A 111 -0.98 -18.46 -5.18
C PRO A 111 -1.55 -17.06 -5.56
N PHE A 112 -0.98 -16.42 -6.59
CA PHE A 112 -1.36 -15.09 -7.12
C PHE A 112 -0.86 -13.84 -6.36
N SER A 113 0.30 -13.93 -5.70
CA SER A 113 0.91 -12.88 -4.86
C SER A 113 1.19 -11.52 -5.53
N THR A 114 1.01 -11.35 -6.83
CA THR A 114 1.19 -10.08 -7.55
C THR A 114 -0.04 -9.14 -7.51
N PHE A 115 -1.18 -9.60 -7.00
CA PHE A 115 -2.41 -8.80 -6.86
C PHE A 115 -2.82 -8.55 -5.40
N LEU A 116 -1.95 -8.91 -4.46
CA LEU A 116 -2.19 -8.74 -3.03
C LEU A 116 -1.33 -7.58 -2.48
N PRO A 117 -1.85 -6.86 -1.48
CA PRO A 117 -1.10 -5.78 -0.85
C PRO A 117 0.12 -6.36 -0.13
N THR A 118 1.29 -5.79 -0.38
CA THR A 118 2.56 -6.30 0.16
C THR A 118 3.12 -5.31 1.18
N PRO A 119 3.12 -5.64 2.49
CA PRO A 119 3.73 -4.81 3.50
C PRO A 119 5.26 -4.95 3.49
N GLY A 120 5.96 -3.87 3.81
CA GLY A 120 7.39 -3.85 4.05
C GLY A 120 7.77 -2.79 5.08
N MET A 121 8.79 -3.05 5.89
CA MET A 121 9.24 -2.14 6.94
C MET A 121 10.37 -1.25 6.43
N MET A 122 10.09 0.05 6.38
CA MET A 122 11.05 1.09 6.02
C MET A 122 11.75 1.58 7.28
N PRO A 123 13.07 1.38 7.43
CA PRO A 123 13.81 1.99 8.51
C PRO A 123 13.94 3.50 8.27
N TYR A 124 13.69 4.28 9.31
CA TYR A 124 14.00 5.70 9.35
C TYR A 124 14.61 6.01 10.71
N GLU A 125 15.89 6.41 10.71
CA GLU A 125 16.69 6.56 11.93
C GLU A 125 16.56 5.33 12.85
N ASP A 126 15.92 5.49 14.00
CA ASP A 126 15.71 4.51 15.07
C ASP A 126 14.28 3.95 15.12
N ILE A 127 13.44 4.26 14.13
CA ILE A 127 12.06 3.77 14.02
C ILE A 127 11.84 2.98 12.71
N GLN A 128 10.71 2.28 12.66
CA GLN A 128 10.24 1.57 11.48
C GLN A 128 8.90 2.15 11.02
N VAL A 129 8.73 2.37 9.73
CA VAL A 129 7.46 2.79 9.11
C VAL A 129 6.97 1.66 8.23
N GLN A 130 5.70 1.29 8.34
CA GLN A 130 5.11 0.24 7.52
C GLN A 130 4.68 0.82 6.17
N LEU A 131 5.32 0.41 5.08
CA LEU A 131 4.88 0.70 3.72
C LEU A 131 4.03 -0.44 3.20
N ILE A 132 2.97 -0.13 2.47
CA ILE A 132 2.10 -1.12 1.82
C ILE A 132 2.10 -0.86 0.33
N ASP A 133 2.67 -1.78 -0.45
CA ASP A 133 2.52 -1.78 -1.90
C ASP A 133 1.13 -2.29 -2.28
N LEU A 134 0.36 -1.47 -2.98
CA LEU A 134 -1.01 -1.80 -3.39
C LEU A 134 -1.05 -2.20 -4.88
N PRO A 135 -2.06 -2.99 -5.28
CA PRO A 135 -2.31 -3.23 -6.70
C PRO A 135 -2.46 -1.92 -7.50
N PRO A 136 -2.19 -1.96 -8.82
CA PRO A 136 -2.38 -0.80 -9.68
C PRO A 136 -3.75 -0.16 -9.57
N LEU A 137 -3.76 1.17 -9.56
CA LEU A 137 -4.98 1.96 -9.72
C LEU A 137 -5.32 2.06 -11.21
N HIS A 138 -6.55 1.69 -11.56
CA HIS A 138 -7.09 1.78 -12.91
C HIS A 138 -8.63 1.71 -12.82
N PRO A 139 -9.38 2.52 -13.58
CA PRO A 139 -10.84 2.63 -13.47
C PRO A 139 -11.59 1.29 -13.49
N ASP A 140 -11.17 0.38 -14.38
CA ASP A 140 -11.88 -0.89 -14.60
C ASP A 140 -11.39 -2.05 -13.72
N THR A 141 -10.17 -1.99 -13.19
CA THR A 141 -9.52 -3.16 -12.55
C THR A 141 -9.31 -2.98 -11.05
N THR A 142 -9.39 -1.77 -10.52
CA THR A 142 -9.20 -1.55 -9.08
C THR A 142 -10.35 -2.13 -8.28
N GLU A 143 -10.01 -3.04 -7.38
CA GLU A 143 -11.00 -3.66 -6.52
C GLU A 143 -11.37 -2.76 -5.33
N PRO A 144 -12.64 -2.77 -4.87
CA PRO A 144 -13.09 -1.90 -3.77
C PRO A 144 -12.27 -1.99 -2.48
N TRP A 145 -11.66 -3.14 -2.18
CA TRP A 145 -10.85 -3.34 -0.98
C TRP A 145 -9.53 -2.55 -1.02
N VAL A 146 -9.01 -2.23 -2.21
CA VAL A 146 -7.80 -1.41 -2.35
C VAL A 146 -8.05 -0.03 -1.73
N TYR A 147 -9.19 0.58 -2.04
CA TYR A 147 -9.60 1.85 -1.44
C TYR A 147 -9.86 1.73 0.07
N HIS A 148 -10.20 0.56 0.60
CA HIS A 148 -10.31 0.38 2.06
C HIS A 148 -8.93 0.51 2.73
N LEU A 149 -7.91 -0.16 2.18
CA LEU A 149 -6.53 -0.06 2.66
C LEU A 149 -5.97 1.36 2.54
N ILE A 150 -6.26 2.03 1.41
CA ILE A 150 -5.87 3.44 1.22
C ILE A 150 -6.55 4.31 2.27
N ARG A 151 -7.83 4.11 2.59
CA ARG A 151 -8.51 4.87 3.65
C ARG A 151 -7.93 4.58 5.02
N SER A 152 -7.59 3.32 5.33
CA SER A 152 -7.10 2.93 6.65
C SER A 152 -5.67 3.33 6.95
N SER A 153 -4.83 3.59 5.95
CA SER A 153 -3.44 4.03 6.15
C SER A 153 -3.35 5.38 6.90
N ASP A 154 -2.18 5.81 7.30
CA ASP A 154 -1.93 7.15 7.85
C ASP A 154 -1.53 8.13 6.75
N LEU A 155 -0.82 7.64 5.73
CA LEU A 155 -0.28 8.41 4.60
C LEU A 155 -0.54 7.68 3.26
N VAL A 156 -0.62 8.44 2.17
CA VAL A 156 -0.68 7.90 0.80
C VAL A 156 0.44 8.46 -0.06
N LEU A 157 1.20 7.58 -0.69
CA LEU A 157 2.24 7.87 -1.67
C LEU A 157 1.65 7.60 -3.06
N VAL A 158 1.33 8.64 -3.82
CA VAL A 158 0.87 8.51 -5.20
C VAL A 158 2.10 8.46 -6.10
N VAL A 159 2.41 7.28 -6.62
CA VAL A 159 3.61 6.99 -7.41
C VAL A 159 3.30 7.11 -8.90
N VAL A 160 4.03 8.00 -9.58
CA VAL A 160 3.97 8.23 -11.02
C VAL A 160 5.33 8.00 -11.68
N SER A 161 5.34 7.70 -12.98
CA SER A 161 6.57 7.48 -13.75
C SER A 161 6.99 8.73 -14.51
N LEU A 162 8.24 9.14 -14.36
CA LEU A 162 8.87 10.18 -15.17
C LEU A 162 9.33 9.67 -16.54
N SER A 163 8.94 8.48 -16.98
CA SER A 163 9.26 7.95 -18.31
C SER A 163 8.34 8.47 -19.43
N GLU A 164 7.10 8.84 -19.09
CA GLU A 164 6.06 9.21 -20.06
C GLU A 164 5.31 10.47 -19.59
N ASP A 165 4.02 10.35 -19.26
CA ASP A 165 3.13 11.43 -18.82
C ASP A 165 2.85 11.34 -17.30
N PRO A 166 3.73 11.88 -16.43
CA PRO A 166 3.53 11.83 -14.99
C PRO A 166 2.33 12.67 -14.52
N GLU A 167 1.98 13.74 -15.24
CA GLU A 167 0.88 14.63 -14.86
C GLU A 167 -0.47 13.94 -15.10
N GLY A 168 -0.67 13.37 -16.29
CA GLY A 168 -1.87 12.58 -16.58
C GLY A 168 -2.04 11.40 -15.63
N GLN A 169 -0.94 10.68 -15.32
CA GLN A 169 -0.93 9.60 -14.34
C GLN A 169 -1.33 10.06 -12.93
N ALA A 170 -0.84 11.23 -12.50
CA ALA A 170 -1.19 11.79 -11.20
C ALA A 170 -2.67 12.17 -11.16
N LEU A 171 -3.17 12.87 -12.18
CA LEU A 171 -4.56 13.31 -12.27
C LEU A 171 -5.53 12.13 -12.31
N GLU A 172 -5.22 11.07 -13.07
CA GLU A 172 -6.03 9.86 -13.11
C GLU A 172 -6.09 9.18 -11.73
N ALA A 173 -4.93 8.97 -11.10
CA ALA A 173 -4.88 8.36 -9.78
C ALA A 173 -5.64 9.18 -8.74
N LEU A 174 -5.48 10.51 -8.75
CA LEU A 174 -6.20 11.40 -7.84
C LEU A 174 -7.70 11.43 -8.10
N GLY A 175 -8.13 11.41 -9.36
CA GLY A 175 -9.55 11.30 -9.73
C GLY A 175 -10.17 10.01 -9.21
N LEU A 176 -9.49 8.87 -9.37
CA LEU A 176 -9.95 7.58 -8.82
C LEU A 176 -10.05 7.59 -7.29
N LEU A 177 -9.11 8.24 -6.62
CA LEU A 177 -9.14 8.40 -5.17
C LEU A 177 -10.31 9.30 -4.75
N GLU A 178 -10.55 10.40 -5.46
CA GLU A 178 -11.66 11.31 -5.19
C GLU A 178 -13.03 10.65 -5.42
N ASP A 179 -13.20 9.86 -6.48
CA ASP A 179 -14.39 9.04 -6.73
C ASP A 179 -14.63 8.03 -5.59
N ALA A 180 -13.54 7.50 -5.02
CA ALA A 180 -13.56 6.66 -3.83
C ALA A 180 -13.70 7.46 -2.52
N LYS A 181 -13.96 8.78 -2.56
CA LYS A 181 -14.06 9.68 -1.40
C LYS A 181 -12.79 9.73 -0.55
N VAL A 182 -11.64 9.58 -1.19
CA VAL A 182 -10.31 9.74 -0.60
C VAL A 182 -9.71 11.01 -1.19
N ARG A 183 -9.88 12.13 -0.49
CA ARG A 183 -9.28 13.39 -0.90
C ARG A 183 -7.91 13.53 -0.23
N LEU A 184 -6.85 13.46 -1.02
CA LEU A 184 -5.50 13.71 -0.54
C LEU A 184 -5.23 15.21 -0.47
N THR A 185 -4.51 15.63 0.55
CA THR A 185 -4.09 17.02 0.71
C THR A 185 -2.62 17.12 1.12
N GLY A 186 -2.01 18.27 0.79
CA GLY A 186 -0.69 18.64 1.32
C GLY A 186 -0.68 18.75 2.84
N GLU A 187 -1.77 19.22 3.45
CA GLU A 187 -1.99 19.21 4.90
C GLU A 187 -3.48 18.95 5.13
N GLY A 188 -3.88 18.01 6.00
CA GLY A 188 -5.30 17.71 6.24
C GLY A 188 -5.59 16.27 6.66
N ALA A 189 -6.87 15.87 6.55
CA ALA A 189 -7.40 14.61 7.09
C ALA A 189 -6.76 13.35 6.49
N LYS A 190 -6.23 13.43 5.26
CA LYS A 190 -5.48 12.36 4.62
C LYS A 190 -4.25 12.93 3.90
N PRO A 191 -3.07 12.94 4.54
CA PRO A 191 -1.88 13.48 3.91
C PRO A 191 -1.49 12.63 2.70
N GLY A 192 -1.06 13.30 1.63
CA GLY A 192 -0.54 12.69 0.41
C GLY A 192 0.85 13.20 0.05
N ILE A 193 1.62 12.38 -0.69
CA ILE A 193 2.87 12.78 -1.37
C ILE A 193 2.79 12.28 -2.80
N LEU A 194 3.17 13.12 -3.77
CA LEU A 194 3.45 12.68 -5.13
C LEU A 194 4.89 12.20 -5.22
N VAL A 195 5.07 10.94 -5.56
CA VAL A 195 6.39 10.34 -5.76
C VAL A 195 6.63 10.19 -7.24
N ALA A 196 7.50 11.03 -7.78
CA ALA A 196 7.86 11.03 -9.19
C ALA A 196 9.09 10.13 -9.40
N ASN A 197 8.84 8.88 -9.76
CA ASN A 197 9.88 7.85 -9.89
C ASN A 197 10.57 7.88 -11.27
N MET A 198 11.74 7.25 -11.38
CA MET A 198 12.61 7.24 -12.57
C MET A 198 13.27 8.61 -12.86
N ALA A 199 13.67 9.32 -11.80
CA ALA A 199 14.36 10.61 -11.89
C ALA A 199 15.77 10.54 -12.53
N ASP A 200 16.30 9.33 -12.75
CA ASP A 200 17.55 9.07 -13.45
C ASP A 200 17.44 9.22 -14.99
N LEU A 201 16.23 9.37 -15.54
CA LEU A 201 16.01 9.53 -16.97
C LEU A 201 16.28 10.96 -17.47
N ASP A 202 16.77 11.07 -18.70
CA ASP A 202 16.95 12.36 -19.37
C ASP A 202 15.63 13.13 -19.48
N GLY A 203 15.65 14.41 -19.08
CA GLY A 203 14.48 15.28 -19.06
C GLY A 203 13.47 14.99 -17.94
N ALA A 204 13.80 14.14 -16.95
CA ALA A 204 12.93 13.82 -15.83
C ALA A 204 12.49 15.05 -15.03
N GLU A 205 13.41 15.97 -14.75
CA GLU A 205 13.08 17.22 -14.04
C GLU A 205 12.05 18.07 -14.79
N GLU A 206 12.19 18.20 -16.12
CA GLU A 206 11.25 18.97 -16.94
C GLU A 206 9.85 18.34 -16.93
N ARG A 207 9.77 17.01 -17.04
CA ARG A 207 8.52 16.26 -16.93
C ARG A 207 7.90 16.33 -15.54
N ALA A 208 8.68 16.52 -14.49
CA ALA A 208 8.18 16.65 -13.13
C ALA A 208 7.61 18.05 -12.81
N ARG A 209 8.00 19.10 -13.55
CA ARG A 209 7.59 20.50 -13.27
C ARG A 209 6.08 20.70 -13.10
N PRO A 210 5.21 20.14 -13.96
CA PRO A 210 3.76 20.34 -13.82
C PRO A 210 3.18 19.77 -12.53
N LEU A 211 3.81 18.73 -11.95
CA LEU A 211 3.32 18.07 -10.74
C LEU A 211 3.24 19.01 -9.53
N GLY A 212 4.10 20.04 -9.48
CA GLY A 212 4.11 21.02 -8.39
C GLY A 212 2.81 21.83 -8.29
N ALA A 213 2.03 21.91 -9.37
CA ALA A 213 0.74 22.60 -9.39
C ALA A 213 -0.40 21.79 -8.72
N LEU A 214 -0.17 20.51 -8.38
CA LEU A 214 -1.19 19.60 -7.86
C LEU A 214 -1.44 19.74 -6.34
N GLY A 215 -0.81 20.73 -5.68
CA GLY A 215 -1.10 21.07 -4.27
C GLY A 215 -0.68 20.00 -3.25
N MET A 216 0.22 19.10 -3.65
CA MET A 216 0.88 18.12 -2.80
C MET A 216 2.40 18.28 -2.97
N PRO A 217 3.21 17.88 -1.97
CA PRO A 217 4.64 17.83 -2.20
C PRO A 217 4.95 16.79 -3.25
N VAL A 218 5.98 17.09 -4.03
CA VAL A 218 6.50 16.22 -5.06
C VAL A 218 7.92 15.86 -4.67
N VAL A 219 8.20 14.57 -4.56
CA VAL A 219 9.56 14.06 -4.32
C VAL A 219 9.99 13.27 -5.53
N LEU A 220 11.09 13.70 -6.16
CA LEU A 220 11.69 13.00 -7.30
C LEU A 220 12.58 11.89 -6.76
N VAL A 221 12.40 10.67 -7.28
CA VAL A 221 13.16 9.51 -6.84
C VAL A 221 13.60 8.64 -8.02
N SER A 222 14.66 7.88 -7.81
CA SER A 222 14.96 6.71 -8.64
C SER A 222 15.06 5.49 -7.75
N ALA A 223 14.08 4.60 -7.84
CA ALA A 223 14.14 3.30 -7.18
C ALA A 223 15.24 2.38 -7.78
N GLU A 224 15.80 2.72 -8.95
CA GLU A 224 16.94 2.03 -9.55
C GLU A 224 18.25 2.48 -8.92
N THR A 225 18.52 3.79 -8.91
CA THR A 225 19.83 4.33 -8.49
C THR A 225 19.89 4.69 -7.00
N GLY A 226 18.75 4.80 -6.33
CA GLY A 226 18.64 5.26 -4.95
C GLY A 226 18.52 6.78 -4.81
N TYR A 227 18.53 7.53 -5.92
CA TYR A 227 18.34 8.98 -5.91
C TYR A 227 17.03 9.37 -5.21
N GLY A 228 17.07 10.39 -4.35
CA GLY A 228 15.88 10.95 -3.66
C GLY A 228 15.25 10.06 -2.59
N LEU A 229 15.74 8.84 -2.34
CA LEU A 229 15.09 7.93 -1.39
C LEU A 229 15.20 8.39 0.07
N GLU A 230 16.30 9.02 0.48
CA GLU A 230 16.42 9.57 1.84
C GLU A 230 15.50 10.78 2.05
N GLU A 231 15.42 11.68 1.05
CA GLU A 231 14.46 12.79 1.07
C GLU A 231 13.01 12.28 1.15
N LEU A 232 12.68 11.23 0.42
CA LEU A 232 11.37 10.59 0.50
C LEU A 232 11.08 10.02 1.89
N LYS A 233 12.06 9.40 2.55
CA LYS A 233 11.89 8.90 3.93
C LYS A 233 11.64 10.03 4.92
N GLU A 234 12.38 11.14 4.80
CA GLU A 234 12.18 12.33 5.62
C GLU A 234 10.79 12.95 5.41
N GLU A 235 10.34 13.07 4.15
CA GLU A 235 8.99 13.58 3.83
C GLU A 235 7.90 12.65 4.36
N ILE A 236 8.09 11.32 4.25
CA ILE A 236 7.18 10.33 4.84
C ILE A 236 7.07 10.56 6.35
N PHE A 237 8.20 10.61 7.06
CA PHE A 237 8.21 10.80 8.52
C PHE A 237 7.52 12.11 8.92
N ARG A 238 7.87 13.21 8.26
CA ARG A 238 7.28 14.53 8.48
C ARG A 238 5.75 14.51 8.37
N ARG A 239 5.22 13.78 7.38
CA ARG A 239 3.78 13.71 7.08
C ARG A 239 3.00 12.68 7.87
N LEU A 240 3.65 11.67 8.42
CA LEU A 240 3.00 10.82 9.42
C LEU A 240 2.54 11.64 10.63
N GLY A 241 3.12 12.83 10.85
CA GLY A 241 2.67 13.73 11.90
C GLY A 241 2.88 13.11 13.27
N VAL A 242 4.01 12.42 13.45
CA VAL A 242 4.43 11.80 14.70
C VAL A 242 5.72 12.42 15.20
N VAL A 243 6.02 12.22 16.47
CA VAL A 243 7.24 12.65 17.15
C VAL A 243 7.83 11.48 17.91
N ARG A 244 9.16 11.40 17.95
CA ARG A 244 9.92 10.43 18.74
C ARG A 244 10.31 11.07 20.05
N VAL A 245 9.98 10.38 21.13
CA VAL A 245 10.26 10.82 22.48
C VAL A 245 11.02 9.74 23.21
N TYR A 246 12.17 10.11 23.72
CA TYR A 246 13.10 9.21 24.39
C TYR A 246 12.83 9.25 25.89
N THR A 247 13.05 8.12 26.56
CA THR A 247 12.88 8.04 28.00
C THR A 247 14.20 7.76 28.69
N LYS A 248 14.33 8.27 29.92
CA LYS A 248 15.44 7.92 30.80
C LYS A 248 14.96 7.64 32.21
N GLU A 249 15.63 6.70 32.85
CA GLU A 249 15.44 6.45 34.28
C GLU A 249 16.26 7.44 35.12
N PRO A 250 15.82 7.75 36.35
CA PRO A 250 16.60 8.58 37.27
C PRO A 250 18.01 8.02 37.47
N GLY A 251 19.02 8.88 37.29
CA GLY A 251 20.43 8.50 37.43
C GLY A 251 21.04 7.74 36.24
N HIS A 252 20.26 7.44 35.20
CA HIS A 252 20.72 6.69 34.03
C HIS A 252 20.82 7.57 32.79
N LYS A 253 21.54 7.06 31.78
CA LYS A 253 21.55 7.65 30.44
C LYS A 253 20.21 7.38 29.73
N PRO A 254 19.77 8.27 28.82
CA PRO A 254 18.60 8.01 28.01
C PRO A 254 18.77 6.77 27.12
N ASP A 255 17.69 6.02 26.96
CA ASP A 255 17.59 5.00 25.92
C ASP A 255 17.31 5.71 24.59
N MET A 256 18.32 5.70 23.70
CA MET A 256 18.26 6.35 22.39
C MET A 256 17.92 5.36 21.27
N ASP A 257 17.78 4.07 21.57
CA ASP A 257 17.54 3.03 20.57
C ASP A 257 16.05 2.69 20.43
N LYS A 258 15.24 3.06 21.42
CA LYS A 258 13.80 2.72 21.50
C LYS A 258 12.96 3.93 21.87
N PRO A 259 12.75 4.88 20.95
CA PRO A 259 11.85 5.99 21.20
C PRO A 259 10.40 5.51 21.34
N TYR A 260 9.62 6.25 22.10
CA TYR A 260 8.17 6.22 22.01
C TYR A 260 7.73 7.09 20.84
N VAL A 261 6.95 6.53 19.92
CA VAL A 261 6.36 7.28 18.81
C VAL A 261 4.97 7.72 19.20
N LEU A 262 4.75 9.03 19.21
CA LEU A 262 3.49 9.66 19.61
C LEU A 262 2.97 10.56 18.49
N PRO A 263 1.65 10.73 18.31
CA PRO A 263 1.10 11.75 17.42
C PRO A 263 1.63 13.15 17.79
N LYS A 264 1.89 13.99 16.79
CA LYS A 264 2.26 15.39 16.99
C LYS A 264 1.16 16.12 17.77
N GLY A 265 1.56 16.95 18.73
CA GLY A 265 0.65 17.59 19.69
C GLY A 265 0.38 16.73 20.94
N SER A 266 0.97 15.54 21.05
CA SER A 266 0.96 14.77 22.30
C SER A 266 1.68 15.52 23.42
N THR A 267 1.28 15.23 24.65
CA THR A 267 1.81 15.88 25.86
C THR A 267 2.72 14.94 26.66
N VAL A 268 3.40 15.51 27.66
CA VAL A 268 4.14 14.74 28.67
C VAL A 268 3.28 13.66 29.33
N LEU A 269 2.01 13.95 29.59
CA LEU A 269 1.09 12.98 30.19
C LEU A 269 0.74 11.83 29.23
N ASP A 270 0.63 12.13 27.93
CA ASP A 270 0.40 11.10 26.90
C ASP A 270 1.59 10.14 26.79
N LEU A 271 2.82 10.67 26.90
CA LEU A 271 4.02 9.83 27.03
C LEU A 271 3.93 8.94 28.27
N ALA A 272 3.58 9.50 29.44
CA ALA A 272 3.45 8.70 30.66
C ALA A 272 2.45 7.55 30.48
N ALA A 273 1.35 7.79 29.76
CA ALA A 273 0.35 6.78 29.45
C ALA A 273 0.85 5.72 28.46
N ALA A 274 1.69 6.12 27.49
CA ALA A 274 2.33 5.23 26.53
C ALA A 274 3.38 4.32 27.19
N ILE A 275 4.10 4.81 28.21
CA ILE A 275 5.02 4.00 29.02
C ILE A 275 4.22 2.98 29.83
N HIS A 276 3.28 3.45 30.66
CA HIS A 276 2.42 2.56 31.45
C HIS A 276 1.18 3.31 31.97
N LYS A 277 0.01 2.67 31.92
CA LYS A 277 -1.26 3.27 32.36
C LYS A 277 -1.24 3.79 33.80
N ASP A 278 -0.58 3.09 34.71
CA ASP A 278 -0.51 3.51 36.12
C ASP A 278 0.47 4.66 36.35
N LEU A 279 1.49 4.81 35.49
CA LEU A 279 2.41 5.95 35.55
C LEU A 279 1.70 7.26 35.23
N ALA A 280 0.76 7.23 34.27
CA ALA A 280 -0.09 8.38 33.99
C ALA A 280 -1.07 8.70 35.13
N LYS A 281 -1.68 7.68 35.75
CA LYS A 281 -2.61 7.87 36.88
C LYS A 281 -1.92 8.48 38.09
N ASN A 282 -0.71 8.00 38.39
CA ASN A 282 0.09 8.45 39.53
C ASN A 282 1.12 9.51 39.12
N PHE A 283 0.92 10.20 38.00
CA PHE A 283 1.89 11.18 37.50
C PHE A 283 2.13 12.27 38.54
N ARG A 284 3.39 12.43 38.97
CA ARG A 284 3.78 13.46 39.93
C ARG A 284 4.47 14.64 39.25
N TYR A 285 5.49 14.37 38.44
CA TYR A 285 6.18 15.35 37.60
C TYR A 285 7.00 14.63 36.54
N ALA A 286 7.44 15.36 35.52
CA ALA A 286 8.47 14.89 34.60
C ALA A 286 9.61 15.92 34.56
N ARG A 287 10.79 15.46 34.12
CA ARG A 287 11.86 16.33 33.66
C ARG A 287 12.06 16.16 32.16
N ILE A 288 12.42 17.24 31.49
CA ILE A 288 12.62 17.27 30.04
C ILE A 288 14.03 17.77 29.71
N TRP A 289 14.62 17.15 28.68
CA TRP A 289 15.79 17.66 27.98
C TRP A 289 15.41 17.87 26.51
N ARG A 290 15.53 19.12 26.06
CA ARG A 290 15.27 19.55 24.69
C ARG A 290 16.42 20.43 24.25
N LYS A 291 17.07 20.03 23.16
CA LYS A 291 18.26 20.71 22.64
C LYS A 291 18.00 22.21 22.46
N GLY A 292 18.78 23.04 23.17
CA GLY A 292 18.70 24.50 23.08
C GLY A 292 17.53 25.16 23.81
N GLN A 293 16.69 24.41 24.54
CA GLN A 293 15.55 24.97 25.30
C GLN A 293 15.49 24.51 26.75
N TYR A 294 15.61 23.21 27.02
CA TYR A 294 15.45 22.64 28.35
C TYR A 294 16.60 21.69 28.68
N GLU A 295 17.12 21.78 29.92
CA GLU A 295 18.15 20.87 30.42
C GLU A 295 17.77 20.35 31.81
N GLY A 296 17.01 19.25 31.85
CA GLY A 296 16.62 18.56 33.07
C GLY A 296 15.64 19.33 33.96
N MET A 297 14.96 20.32 33.39
CA MET A 297 13.97 21.14 34.09
C MET A 297 12.65 20.38 34.25
N ARG A 298 11.86 20.75 35.26
CA ARG A 298 10.50 20.19 35.41
C ARG A 298 9.63 20.62 34.23
N ALA A 299 9.00 19.65 33.59
CA ALA A 299 7.99 19.87 32.58
C ALA A 299 6.59 19.77 33.20
N PRO A 300 5.67 20.70 32.88
CA PRO A 300 4.27 20.52 33.23
C PRO A 300 3.68 19.38 32.39
N ARG A 301 2.64 18.73 32.91
CA ARG A 301 2.08 17.50 32.32
C ARG A 301 1.45 17.70 30.93
N ASP A 302 1.02 18.92 30.65
CA ASP A 302 0.36 19.40 29.44
C ASP A 302 1.34 20.03 28.45
N LEU A 303 2.64 20.06 28.74
CA LEU A 303 3.65 20.48 27.77
C LEU A 303 3.62 19.54 26.57
N GLU A 304 3.47 20.12 25.38
CA GLU A 304 3.60 19.38 24.12
C GLU A 304 5.04 18.90 23.91
N VAL A 305 5.18 17.60 23.65
CA VAL A 305 6.47 16.97 23.34
C VAL A 305 6.83 17.19 21.87
N GLN A 306 8.12 17.33 21.61
CA GLN A 306 8.71 17.55 20.29
C GLN A 306 9.59 16.35 19.91
N ASP A 307 9.80 16.18 18.60
CA ASP A 307 10.71 15.13 18.10
C ASP A 307 12.11 15.33 18.69
N GLY A 308 12.69 14.28 19.25
CA GLY A 308 14.00 14.36 19.90
C GLY A 308 13.96 14.68 21.39
N ASP A 309 12.80 14.96 21.98
CA ASP A 309 12.70 15.22 23.42
C ASP A 309 13.10 13.98 24.23
N ILE A 310 13.83 14.21 25.32
CA ILE A 310 14.12 13.18 26.32
C ILE A 310 13.35 13.51 27.58
N LEU A 311 12.62 12.54 28.13
CA LEU A 311 11.83 12.70 29.35
C LEU A 311 12.16 11.66 30.43
N GLU A 312 12.19 12.16 31.66
CA GLU A 312 12.29 11.36 32.88
C GLU A 312 10.98 11.54 33.65
N VAL A 313 10.10 10.53 33.62
CA VAL A 313 8.75 10.60 34.21
C VAL A 313 8.75 9.98 35.59
N HIS A 314 8.20 10.68 36.58
CA HIS A 314 8.13 10.23 37.97
C HIS A 314 6.69 9.97 38.39
N GLY A 315 6.40 8.72 38.76
CA GLY A 315 5.15 8.29 39.38
C GLY A 315 5.19 8.41 40.91
N GLY A 316 4.01 8.49 41.51
CA GLY A 316 3.78 8.37 42.96
C GLY A 316 3.38 6.97 43.39
#